data_AF-A0A9E6F7W5-F1
#
_entry.id   AF-A0A9E6F7W5-F1
#
_cell.length_a   1.000
_cell.length_b   1.000
_cell.length_c   1.000
_cell.angle_alpha   90.00
_cell.angle_beta   90.00
_cell.angle_gamma   90.00
#
_symmetry.space_group_name_H-M   'P 1'
#
loop_
_entity.id
_entity.type
_entity.pdbx_description
1 polymer ?
#
loop_
_entity_poly.entity_id
_entity_poly.type
_entity_poly.pdbx_seq_one_letter_code
_entity_poly.pdbx_strand_id
1 'polypeptide(L)' 'RIYTLSGDMVKTIKRSDKYDTSLEDWDLKNSNGVPVASGMYIIHVETPFGNKILKLAVIQRQQREDYY' A
#
# COMPACT_ATOMS: atom_id res chain seq x y z
N ARG A 1 -2.51 -5.84 4.59
CA ARG A 1 -3.43 -4.68 4.51
C ARG A 1 -2.62 -3.39 4.60
N ILE A 2 -3.03 -2.33 3.90
CA ILE A 2 -2.31 -1.05 3.81
C ILE A 2 -3.22 0.08 4.32
N TYR A 3 -2.65 0.96 5.14
CA TYR A 3 -3.36 2.04 5.83
C TYR A 3 -2.62 3.37 5.73
N THR A 4 -3.37 4.46 5.84
CA THR A 4 -2.82 5.81 6.11
C THR A 4 -2.34 5.91 7.56
N LEU A 5 -1.57 6.95 7.90
CA LEU A 5 -1.17 7.21 9.28
C LEU A 5 -2.37 7.47 10.21
N SER A 6 -3.47 8.00 9.65
CA SER A 6 -4.74 8.22 10.36
C SER A 6 -5.53 6.93 10.62
N GLY A 7 -5.11 5.80 10.03
CA GLY A 7 -5.77 4.50 10.18
C GLY A 7 -6.78 4.17 9.08
N ASP A 8 -6.93 5.00 8.06
CA ASP A 8 -7.87 4.74 6.95
C ASP A 8 -7.35 3.59 6.09
N MET A 9 -8.26 2.70 5.68
CA MET A 9 -7.91 1.58 4.81
C MET A 9 -7.70 2.04 3.37
N VAL A 10 -6.50 1.78 2.85
CA VAL A 10 -6.11 2.14 1.47
C VAL A 10 -6.38 0.97 0.52
N LYS A 11 -5.79 -0.20 0.83
CA LYS A 11 -5.87 -1.41 0.00
C LYS A 11 -5.67 -2.66 0.83
N THR A 12 -6.38 -3.72 0.46
CA THR A 12 -6.12 -5.08 0.94
C THR A 12 -5.57 -5.90 -0.21
N ILE A 13 -4.36 -6.42 -0.03
CA ILE A 13 -3.75 -7.39 -0.94
C ILE A 13 -3.94 -8.75 -0.28
N LYS A 14 -4.58 -9.67 -0.99
CA LYS A 14 -4.73 -11.06 -0.57
C LYS A 14 -3.83 -11.91 -1.45
N ARG A 15 -2.96 -12.70 -0.82
CA ARG A 15 -2.17 -13.68 -1.55
C ARG A 15 -3.09 -14.72 -2.17
N SER A 16 -2.81 -15.07 -3.43
CA SER A 16 -3.36 -16.25 -4.07
C SER A 16 -2.28 -17.32 -4.17
N ASP A 17 -2.63 -18.57 -3.91
CA ASP A 17 -1.70 -19.69 -3.74
C ASP A 17 -1.01 -20.13 -5.05
N LYS A 18 -1.14 -19.32 -6.12
CA LYS A 18 -0.67 -19.63 -7.47
C LYS A 18 0.81 -19.36 -7.71
N TYR A 19 1.50 -18.67 -6.80
CA TYR A 19 2.89 -18.26 -7.00
C TYR A 19 3.78 -18.73 -5.84
N ASP A 20 4.93 -19.34 -6.18
CA ASP A 20 5.97 -19.82 -5.25
C ASP A 20 6.83 -18.69 -4.62
N THR A 21 6.35 -17.44 -4.66
CA THR A 21 7.08 -16.29 -4.10
C THR A 21 6.48 -15.83 -2.76
N SER A 22 7.36 -15.34 -1.88
CA SER A 22 6.99 -14.68 -0.63
C SER A 22 6.71 -13.19 -0.80
N LEU A 23 6.73 -12.68 -2.04
CA LEU A 23 6.59 -11.27 -2.36
C LEU A 23 5.22 -10.97 -2.95
N GLU A 24 4.69 -9.81 -2.56
CA GLU A 24 3.44 -9.25 -3.09
C GLU A 24 3.71 -7.81 -3.49
N ASP A 25 3.26 -7.45 -4.70
CA ASP A 25 3.50 -6.12 -5.25
C ASP A 25 2.34 -5.18 -4.94
N TRP A 26 2.69 -3.94 -4.60
CA TRP A 26 1.74 -2.84 -4.51
C TRP A 26 2.06 -1.77 -5.54
N ASP A 27 1.12 -1.56 -6.45
CA ASP A 27 1.14 -0.55 -7.52
C ASP A 27 0.96 0.90 -7.07
N LEU A 28 1.04 1.18 -5.76
CA LEU A 28 0.79 2.49 -5.14
C LEU A 28 -0.59 3.09 -5.48
N LYS A 29 -1.58 2.23 -5.74
CA LYS A 29 -2.98 2.64 -5.92
C LYS A 29 -3.84 2.16 -4.76
N ASN A 30 -4.91 2.89 -4.48
CA ASN A 30 -5.94 2.43 -3.53
C ASN A 30 -6.83 1.35 -4.17
N SER A 31 -7.83 0.90 -3.42
CA SER A 31 -8.80 -0.12 -3.88
C SER A 31 -9.66 0.33 -5.06
N ASN A 32 -9.75 1.64 -5.32
CA ASN A 32 -10.48 2.23 -6.45
C ASN A 32 -9.57 2.48 -7.67
N GLY A 33 -8.31 2.05 -7.63
CA GLY A 33 -7.35 2.24 -8.72
C GLY A 33 -6.77 3.66 -8.82
N VAL A 34 -7.05 4.53 -7.85
CA VAL A 34 -6.53 5.90 -7.80
C VAL A 34 -5.14 5.90 -7.16
N PRO A 35 -4.14 6.60 -7.74
CA PRO A 35 -2.82 6.76 -7.14
C PRO A 35 -2.93 7.34 -5.71
N VAL A 36 -2.15 6.78 -4.79
CA VAL A 36 -2.09 7.31 -3.43
C VAL A 36 -1.18 8.53 -3.35
N ALA A 37 -1.45 9.45 -2.42
CA ALA A 37 -0.60 10.61 -2.21
C ALA A 37 0.77 10.25 -1.62
N SER A 38 1.76 11.12 -1.80
CA SER A 38 2.99 11.06 -1.02
C SER A 38 2.70 11.15 0.47
N GLY A 39 3.38 10.33 1.28
CA GLY A 39 3.14 10.28 2.73
C GLY A 39 3.62 8.98 3.38
N MET A 40 3.34 8.86 4.67
CA MET A 40 3.63 7.66 5.45
C MET A 40 2.43 6.71 5.44
N TYR A 41 2.71 5.44 5.18
CA TYR A 41 1.73 4.37 5.18
C TYR A 41 2.15 3.27 6.15
N ILE A 42 1.15 2.62 6.74
CA ILE A 42 1.33 1.47 7.62
C ILE A 42 0.90 0.22 6.85
N ILE A 43 1.76 -0.79 6.81
CA ILE A 43 1.46 -2.08 6.20
C ILE A 43 1.37 -3.12 7.30
N HIS A 44 0.22 -3.74 7.42
CA HIS A 44 0.00 -4.87 8.32
C HIS A 44 0.01 -6.17 7.52
N VAL A 45 1.03 -6.98 7.72
CA VAL A 45 1.18 -8.30 7.12
C VAL A 45 0.70 -9.33 8.14
N GLU A 46 -0.29 -10.12 7.76
CA GLU A 46 -0.84 -11.19 8.59
C GLU A 46 -0.60 -12.53 7.91
N THR A 47 -0.14 -13.52 8.67
CA THR A 47 0.10 -14.88 8.22
C THR A 47 -0.38 -15.87 9.27
N PRO A 48 -0.57 -17.16 8.92
CA PRO A 48 -0.87 -18.20 9.91
C PRO A 48 0.18 -18.32 11.03
N PHE A 49 1.41 -17.87 10.79
CA PHE A 49 2.53 -17.97 11.72
C PHE A 49 2.79 -16.69 12.52
N GLY A 50 1.99 -15.64 12.32
CA GLY A 50 2.10 -14.38 13.03
C GLY A 50 1.92 -13.16 12.14
N ASN A 51 2.07 -12.00 12.79
CA ASN A 51 1.79 -10.70 12.20
C ASN A 51 3.02 -9.78 12.26
N LYS A 52 3.15 -8.89 11.28
CA LYS A 52 4.22 -7.89 11.24
C LYS A 52 3.69 -6.54 10.74
N ILE A 53 4.13 -5.47 11.39
CA ILE A 53 3.82 -4.09 10.99
C ILE A 53 5.05 -3.47 10.36
N LEU A 54 4.88 -2.87 9.19
CA LEU A 54 5.89 -2.13 8.46
C LEU A 54 5.44 -0.67 8.30
N LYS A 55 6.41 0.24 8.24
CA LYS A 55 6.19 1.66 7.92
C LYS A 55 6.85 1.94 6.57
N LEU A 56 6.10 2.57 5.65
CA LEU A 56 6.56 2.85 4.31
C LEU A 56 6.36 4.34 3.99
N ALA A 57 7.44 5.03 3.63
CA ALA A 57 7.37 6.37 3.09
C ALA A 57 7.22 6.29 1.57
N VAL A 58 6.12 6.82 1.04
CA VAL A 58 5.88 6.97 -0.39
C VAL A 58 6.21 8.40 -0.78
N ILE A 59 7.13 8.56 -1.73
CA ILE A 59 7.55 9.87 -2.26
C ILE A 59 7.29 9.86 -3.76
N GLN A 60 6.19 10.49 -4.17
CA GLN A 60 5.88 10.76 -5.57
C GLN A 60 6.29 12.20 -5.91
N ARG A 61 6.70 12.41 -7.16
CA ARG A 61 6.86 13.75 -7.73
C ARG A 61 5.53 14.48 -7.58
N GLN A 62 5.55 15.71 -7.04
CA GLN A 62 4.41 16.61 -7.14
C GLN A 62 4.06 16.78 -8.62
N GLN A 63 2.94 16.21 -9.04
CA GLN A 63 2.34 16.54 -10.32
C GLN A 63 1.61 17.86 -10.08
N ARG A 64 2.29 18.97 -10.33
CA ARG A 64 1.59 20.25 -10.45
C ARG A 64 0.71 20.09 -11.67
N GLU A 65 -0.60 20.09 -11.47
CA GLU A 65 -1.49 20.45 -12.57
C GLU A 65 -1.25 21.93 -12.80
N ASP A 66 -0.26 22.24 -13.63
CA ASP A 66 -0.04 23.57 -14.15
C ASP A 66 -1.24 23.89 -15.07
N TYR A 67 -2.36 24.24 -14.44
CA TYR A 67 -3.49 24.87 -15.10
C TYR A 67 -2.99 26.26 -15.55
N TYR A 68 -2.78 26.38 -16.86
CA TYR A 68 -2.50 27.62 -17.55
C TYR A 68 -3.70 28.58 -17.54
#